data_AF-A0A1R4J031-F1
#
_entry.id   AF-A0A1R4J031-F1
#
_cell.length_a   1.000
_cell.length_b   1.000
_cell.length_c   1.000
_cell.angle_alpha   90.00
_cell.angle_beta   90.00
_cell.angle_gamma   90.00
#
_symmetry.space_group_name_H-M   'P 1'
#
loop_
_entity.id
_entity.type
_entity.pdbx_description
1 polymer ?
#
loop_
_entity_poly.entity_id
_entity_poly.type
_entity_poly.pdbx_seq_one_letter_code
_entity_poly.pdbx_strand_id
1 'polypeptide(L)'
;MVERWAALPEVDGAGPCVEVDDYRVGFAPTQTGAVLATYHYLVHGNTGSPDAGTRGLLEHAVLDGPLKAAILQDVDDVENGVEVRVPDSNFAGVQFLGYRVVSFDDDQAVIEVLLGKDGATSGSLTAKLVWQDDDWRIDPASANEWSSTQRNVSAQGFVLWTPESAGD
;
A
#
# COMPACT_ATOMS: atom_id res chain seq x y z
N MET A 1 12.14 10.42 10.27
CA MET A 1 11.93 10.42 8.80
C MET A 1 11.61 8.99 8.44
N VAL A 2 10.39 8.73 7.99
CA VAL A 2 9.67 7.45 8.18
C VAL A 2 10.35 6.30 7.44
N GLU A 3 11.25 5.58 8.11
CA GLU A 3 11.57 4.19 7.77
C GLU A 3 10.39 3.35 8.28
N ARG A 4 9.35 3.23 7.45
CA ARG A 4 8.37 2.14 7.61
C ARG A 4 8.97 0.88 7.02
N TRP A 5 8.48 -0.27 7.50
CA TRP A 5 9.06 -1.62 7.40
C TRP A 5 9.54 -2.09 6.00
N ALA A 6 9.26 -1.33 4.95
CA ALA A 6 9.90 -1.47 3.65
C ALA A 6 10.03 -0.11 2.92
N ALA A 7 11.17 0.13 2.25
CA ALA A 7 11.41 1.37 1.50
C ALA A 7 10.58 1.42 0.21
N LEU A 8 10.04 2.60 -0.15
CA LEU A 8 9.34 2.81 -1.42
C LEU A 8 10.35 3.31 -2.48
N PRO A 9 10.57 2.55 -3.58
CA PRO A 9 11.46 3.01 -4.65
C PRO A 9 10.84 4.19 -5.42
N GLU A 10 11.70 5.12 -5.84
CA GLU A 10 11.36 6.15 -6.83
C GLU A 10 11.78 5.67 -8.21
N VAL A 11 10.86 5.74 -9.17
CA VAL A 11 11.11 5.29 -10.55
C VAL A 11 10.80 6.45 -11.50
N ASP A 12 11.79 6.82 -12.32
CA ASP A 12 11.65 7.90 -13.30
C ASP A 12 10.46 7.63 -14.24
N GLY A 13 9.60 8.63 -14.40
CA GLY A 13 8.35 8.52 -15.16
C GLY A 13 7.21 7.73 -14.50
N ALA A 14 7.40 7.15 -13.31
CA ALA A 14 6.36 6.40 -12.59
C ALA A 14 6.02 6.95 -11.19
N GLY A 15 6.92 7.76 -10.61
CA GLY A 15 6.73 8.38 -9.29
C GLY A 15 7.25 7.51 -8.13
N PRO A 16 6.91 7.85 -6.86
CA PRO A 16 6.23 9.09 -6.48
C PRO A 16 7.04 10.34 -6.84
N CYS A 17 6.37 11.46 -7.08
CA CYS A 17 7.01 12.71 -7.54
C CYS A 17 7.06 13.81 -6.47
N VAL A 18 6.22 13.72 -5.44
CA VAL A 18 6.02 14.79 -4.45
C VAL A 18 5.86 14.20 -3.05
N GLU A 19 6.48 14.84 -2.05
CA GLU A 19 6.23 14.59 -0.63
C GLU A 19 5.28 15.66 -0.08
N VAL A 20 4.24 15.24 0.62
CA VAL A 20 3.21 16.08 1.24
C VAL A 20 3.03 15.59 2.67
N ASP A 21 3.27 16.45 3.66
CA ASP A 21 2.99 16.18 5.09
C ASP A 21 3.30 14.73 5.54
N ASP A 22 4.55 14.27 5.32
CA ASP A 22 5.05 12.94 5.67
C ASP A 22 4.48 11.73 4.88
N TYR A 23 3.79 11.97 3.76
CA TYR A 23 3.41 10.95 2.77
C TYR A 23 3.79 11.35 1.33
N ARG A 24 3.68 10.41 0.39
CA ARG A 24 4.14 10.61 -1.00
C ARG A 24 3.01 10.44 -2.01
N VAL A 25 2.99 11.31 -3.02
CA VAL A 25 1.96 11.39 -4.07
C VAL A 25 2.58 11.58 -5.45
N GLY A 26 1.73 11.63 -6.48
CA GLY A 26 2.13 11.91 -7.85
C GLY A 26 2.67 10.67 -8.56
N PHE A 27 1.98 9.55 -8.40
CA PHE A 27 2.27 8.33 -9.16
C PHE A 27 1.71 8.48 -10.57
N ALA A 28 2.43 7.99 -11.60
CA ALA A 28 1.97 8.14 -12.98
C ALA A 28 0.81 7.19 -13.33
N PRO A 29 -0.05 7.51 -14.32
CA PRO A 29 -1.12 6.64 -14.81
C PRO A 29 -0.56 5.50 -15.69
N THR A 30 0.31 4.69 -15.10
CA THR A 30 1.00 3.58 -15.74
C THR A 30 0.94 2.35 -14.84
N GLN A 31 1.17 1.15 -15.38
CA GLN A 31 1.25 -0.07 -14.59
C GLN A 31 2.28 0.05 -13.46
N THR A 32 3.45 0.62 -13.75
CA THR A 32 4.50 0.83 -12.75
C THR A 32 4.05 1.83 -11.68
N GLY A 33 3.43 2.95 -12.06
CA GLY A 33 2.90 3.92 -11.10
C GLY A 33 1.82 3.31 -10.19
N ALA A 34 0.91 2.50 -10.72
CA ALA A 34 -0.12 1.80 -9.95
C ALA A 34 0.48 0.79 -8.95
N VAL A 35 1.55 0.09 -9.32
CA VAL A 35 2.27 -0.82 -8.41
C VAL A 35 2.94 -0.05 -7.28
N LEU A 36 3.61 1.05 -7.60
CA LEU A 36 4.27 1.90 -6.60
C LEU A 36 3.28 2.55 -5.64
N ALA A 37 2.15 3.04 -6.16
CA ALA A 37 1.04 3.56 -5.36
C ALA A 37 0.50 2.49 -4.40
N THR A 38 0.20 1.29 -4.91
CA THR A 38 -0.30 0.17 -4.08
C THR A 38 0.66 -0.15 -2.93
N TYR A 39 1.96 -0.23 -3.23
CA TYR A 39 2.98 -0.48 -2.22
C TYR A 39 3.02 0.63 -1.17
N HIS A 40 3.05 1.89 -1.60
CA HIS A 40 3.07 3.03 -0.71
C HIS A 40 1.89 2.98 0.26
N TYR A 41 0.69 2.75 -0.27
CA TYR A 41 -0.50 2.67 0.55
C TYR A 41 -0.40 1.50 1.53
N LEU A 42 -0.07 0.28 1.09
CA LEU A 42 -0.03 -0.88 2.00
C LEU A 42 1.01 -0.72 3.12
N VAL A 43 2.12 -0.04 2.86
CA VAL A 43 3.14 0.23 3.89
C VAL A 43 2.70 1.34 4.84
N HIS A 44 2.20 2.46 4.29
CA HIS A 44 2.00 3.71 5.03
C HIS A 44 0.54 3.98 5.45
N GLY A 45 -0.42 3.26 4.90
CA GLY A 45 -1.85 3.35 5.22
C GLY A 45 -2.28 2.40 6.35
N ASN A 46 -1.35 1.98 7.21
CA ASN A 46 -1.64 1.02 8.28
C ASN A 46 -2.39 1.68 9.44
N THR A 47 -3.71 1.46 9.49
CA THR A 47 -4.61 2.02 10.51
C THR A 47 -4.33 1.50 11.92
N GLY A 48 -3.77 0.29 12.07
CA GLY A 48 -3.42 -0.29 13.37
C GLY A 48 -2.16 0.30 14.01
N SER A 49 -1.33 0.99 13.22
CA SER A 49 -0.12 1.68 13.69
C SER A 49 0.04 3.00 12.93
N PRO A 50 -0.85 3.99 13.15
CA PRO A 50 -0.80 5.25 12.43
C PRO A 50 0.41 6.08 12.86
N ASP A 51 1.04 6.75 11.90
CA ASP A 51 2.10 7.74 12.10
C ASP A 51 1.65 9.12 11.57
N ALA A 52 2.55 10.11 11.61
CA ALA A 52 2.26 11.49 11.25
C ALA A 52 1.65 11.65 9.83
N GLY A 53 2.08 10.84 8.86
CA GLY A 53 1.60 10.90 7.48
C GLY A 53 0.40 10.00 7.18
N THR A 54 0.05 9.08 8.09
CA THR A 54 -0.96 8.03 7.83
C THR A 54 -2.34 8.62 7.55
N ARG A 55 -2.78 9.58 8.35
CA ARG A 55 -4.09 10.21 8.16
C ARG A 55 -4.18 10.95 6.82
N GLY A 56 -3.22 11.83 6.54
CA GLY A 56 -3.17 12.58 5.29
C GLY A 56 -3.10 11.67 4.05
N LEU A 57 -2.31 10.59 4.15
CA LEU A 57 -2.26 9.58 3.11
C LEU A 57 -3.61 8.92 2.86
N LEU A 58 -4.31 8.46 3.91
CA LEU A 58 -5.59 7.79 3.77
C LEU A 58 -6.69 8.75 3.27
N GLU A 59 -6.62 10.03 3.66
CA GLU A 59 -7.50 11.08 3.14
C GLU A 59 -7.28 11.33 1.65
N HIS A 60 -6.05 11.25 1.15
CA HIS A 60 -5.74 11.39 -0.28
C HIS A 60 -6.02 10.12 -1.08
N ALA A 61 -5.53 8.99 -0.59
CA ALA A 61 -5.44 7.74 -1.32
C ALA A 61 -6.77 6.98 -1.39
N VAL A 62 -7.72 7.19 -0.48
CA VAL A 62 -8.99 6.44 -0.49
C VAL A 62 -10.10 7.27 -1.12
N LEU A 63 -10.83 6.66 -2.08
CA LEU A 63 -12.00 7.28 -2.68
C LEU A 63 -13.03 7.68 -1.62
N ASP A 64 -13.72 8.80 -1.85
CA ASP A 64 -14.76 9.27 -0.95
C ASP A 64 -15.91 8.27 -0.87
N GLY A 65 -16.31 7.94 0.36
CA GLY A 65 -17.39 6.99 0.61
C GLY A 65 -17.38 6.44 2.03
N PRO A 66 -18.30 5.52 2.36
CA PRO A 66 -18.41 4.93 3.69
C PRO A 66 -17.13 4.25 4.20
N LEU A 67 -16.34 3.62 3.31
CA LEU A 67 -15.09 2.98 3.73
C LEU A 67 -14.06 4.02 4.21
N LYS A 68 -13.91 5.16 3.52
CA LYS A 68 -12.99 6.21 3.95
C LYS A 68 -13.31 6.70 5.35
N ALA A 69 -14.59 6.91 5.64
CA ALA A 69 -15.03 7.31 6.98
C ALA A 69 -14.70 6.23 8.03
N ALA A 70 -14.93 4.95 7.72
CA ALA A 70 -14.59 3.85 8.63
C ALA A 70 -13.07 3.72 8.86
N ILE A 71 -12.25 3.80 7.80
CA ILE A 71 -10.79 3.77 7.89
C ILE A 71 -10.24 4.91 8.75
N LEU A 72 -10.77 6.12 8.56
CA LEU A 72 -10.35 7.28 9.34
C LEU A 72 -10.81 7.15 10.81
N GLN A 73 -11.96 6.53 11.05
CA GLN A 73 -12.41 6.20 12.40
C GLN A 73 -11.49 5.16 13.06
N ASP A 74 -11.02 4.13 12.35
CA ASP A 74 -10.06 3.17 12.90
C ASP A 74 -8.75 3.86 13.34
N VAL A 75 -8.29 4.84 12.56
CA VAL A 75 -7.14 5.68 12.91
C VAL A 75 -7.44 6.48 14.19
N ASP A 76 -8.59 7.16 14.25
CA ASP A 76 -9.02 7.90 15.43
C ASP A 76 -9.11 7.00 16.68
N ASP A 77 -9.62 5.78 16.54
CA ASP A 77 -9.79 4.85 17.65
C ASP A 77 -8.44 4.40 18.20
N VAL A 78 -7.43 4.15 17.35
CA VAL A 78 -6.08 3.83 17.79
C VAL A 78 -5.38 5.05 18.42
N GLU A 79 -5.50 6.25 17.83
CA GLU A 79 -4.86 7.48 18.32
C GLU A 79 -5.45 7.93 19.67
N ASN A 80 -6.75 7.75 19.86
CA ASN A 80 -7.44 8.08 21.12
C ASN A 80 -7.37 6.95 22.17
N GLY A 81 -6.74 5.82 21.85
CA GLY A 81 -6.58 4.68 22.76
C GLY A 81 -7.86 3.88 23.01
N VAL A 82 -8.84 3.98 22.12
CA VAL A 82 -10.02 3.11 22.08
C VAL A 82 -9.60 1.70 21.63
N GLU A 83 -8.81 1.64 20.57
CA GLU A 83 -8.22 0.40 20.04
C GLU A 83 -6.74 0.29 20.40
N VAL A 84 -6.25 -0.94 20.56
CA VAL A 84 -4.85 -1.19 20.91
C VAL A 84 -3.97 -0.99 19.69
N ARG A 85 -3.04 -0.04 19.79
CA ARG A 85 -1.99 0.16 18.77
C ARG A 85 -1.21 -1.14 18.54
N VAL A 86 -1.13 -1.56 17.29
CA VAL A 86 -0.27 -2.66 16.84
C VAL A 86 1.17 -2.16 16.78
N PRO A 87 2.12 -2.75 17.52
CA PRO A 87 3.52 -2.34 17.42
C PRO A 87 4.11 -2.62 16.04
N ASP A 88 4.95 -1.72 15.52
CA ASP A 88 5.61 -1.91 14.23
C ASP A 88 6.47 -3.19 14.18
N SER A 89 6.97 -3.64 15.34
CA SER A 89 7.69 -4.91 15.48
C SER A 89 6.87 -6.13 15.07
N ASN A 90 5.53 -6.05 15.04
CA ASN A 90 4.69 -7.14 14.55
C ASN A 90 4.85 -7.36 13.03
N PHE A 91 5.29 -6.32 12.31
CA PHE A 91 5.60 -6.37 10.88
C PHE A 91 7.09 -6.67 10.62
N ALA A 92 7.89 -6.87 11.67
CA ALA A 92 9.29 -7.26 11.51
C ALA A 92 9.42 -8.56 10.72
N GLY A 93 10.27 -8.54 9.69
CA GLY A 93 10.49 -9.66 8.79
C GLY A 93 9.40 -9.87 7.74
N VAL A 94 8.34 -9.05 7.73
CA VAL A 94 7.41 -9.01 6.59
C VAL A 94 8.13 -8.37 5.41
N GLN A 95 8.09 -9.06 4.29
CA GLN A 95 8.69 -8.63 3.04
C GLN A 95 7.61 -8.63 1.99
N PHE A 96 7.66 -7.66 1.09
CA PHE A 96 6.98 -7.81 -0.18
C PHE A 96 7.97 -8.46 -1.16
N LEU A 97 7.55 -9.56 -1.75
CA LEU A 97 8.42 -10.41 -2.57
C LEU A 97 8.26 -10.14 -4.07
N GLY A 98 7.19 -9.45 -4.46
CA GLY A 98 6.85 -9.22 -5.85
C GLY A 98 5.41 -8.76 -6.00
N TYR A 99 4.98 -8.63 -7.25
CA TYR A 99 3.65 -8.16 -7.59
C TYR A 99 3.10 -8.87 -8.84
N ARG A 100 1.80 -8.74 -9.03
CA ARG A 100 1.09 -9.15 -10.24
C ARG A 100 0.09 -8.06 -10.59
N VAL A 101 0.15 -7.59 -11.83
CA VAL A 101 -0.90 -6.76 -12.42
C VAL A 101 -2.01 -7.70 -12.87
N VAL A 102 -3.14 -7.69 -12.17
CA VAL A 102 -4.29 -8.55 -12.47
C VAL A 102 -5.10 -7.96 -13.63
N SER A 103 -5.31 -6.65 -13.62
CA SER A 103 -5.87 -5.88 -14.72
C SER A 103 -5.33 -4.46 -14.71
N PHE A 104 -5.26 -3.84 -15.88
CA PHE A 104 -4.86 -2.45 -16.04
C PHE A 104 -5.49 -1.88 -17.31
N ASP A 105 -6.10 -0.71 -17.18
CA ASP A 105 -6.49 0.17 -18.26
C ASP A 105 -6.14 1.63 -17.89
N ASP A 106 -6.63 2.60 -18.64
CA ASP A 106 -6.24 4.01 -18.50
C ASP A 106 -6.75 4.63 -17.18
N ASP A 107 -7.85 4.12 -16.61
CA ASP A 107 -8.50 4.69 -15.43
C ASP A 107 -8.54 3.74 -14.22
N GLN A 108 -8.19 2.46 -14.39
CA GLN A 108 -8.30 1.44 -13.34
C GLN A 108 -7.12 0.47 -13.35
N ALA A 109 -6.74 0.02 -12.16
CA ALA A 109 -5.77 -1.04 -11.98
C ALA A 109 -6.21 -2.00 -10.87
N VAL A 110 -5.91 -3.28 -11.03
CA VAL A 110 -5.99 -4.26 -9.94
C VAL A 110 -4.60 -4.85 -9.76
N ILE A 111 -4.00 -4.55 -8.61
CA ILE A 111 -2.63 -4.94 -8.27
C ILE A 111 -2.69 -5.93 -7.12
N GLU A 112 -1.96 -7.03 -7.26
CA GLU A 112 -1.75 -7.98 -6.20
C GLU A 112 -0.29 -7.99 -5.79
N VAL A 113 -0.01 -7.84 -4.51
CA VAL A 113 1.35 -7.83 -3.96
C VAL A 113 1.58 -9.11 -3.17
N LEU A 114 2.68 -9.79 -3.47
CA LEU A 114 3.09 -11.02 -2.80
C LEU A 114 3.79 -10.67 -1.48
N LEU A 115 3.33 -11.27 -0.40
CA LEU A 115 3.93 -11.14 0.91
C LEU A 115 4.79 -12.36 1.24
N GLY A 116 5.87 -12.10 1.96
CA GLY A 116 6.76 -13.06 2.53
C GLY A 116 7.03 -12.78 4.00
N LYS A 117 7.44 -13.81 4.71
CA LYS A 117 8.03 -13.68 6.04
C LYS A 117 9.19 -14.66 6.16
N ASP A 118 10.32 -14.19 6.69
CA ASP A 118 11.52 -15.00 6.89
C ASP A 118 11.98 -15.72 5.59
N GLY A 119 11.84 -15.05 4.44
CA GLY A 119 12.24 -15.57 3.13
C GLY A 119 11.27 -16.58 2.49
N ALA A 120 10.14 -16.87 3.13
CA ALA A 120 9.09 -17.75 2.60
C ALA A 120 7.82 -16.96 2.23
N THR A 121 7.15 -17.33 1.14
CA THR A 121 5.84 -16.75 0.78
C THR A 121 4.81 -17.03 1.88
N SER A 122 4.10 -15.99 2.31
CA SER A 122 3.10 -16.06 3.39
C SER A 122 1.68 -15.78 2.90
N GLY A 123 1.52 -14.98 1.84
CA GLY A 123 0.22 -14.60 1.30
C GLY A 123 0.31 -13.55 0.21
N SER A 124 -0.83 -12.96 -0.15
CA SER A 124 -0.91 -11.79 -1.02
C SER A 124 -1.98 -10.81 -0.56
N LEU A 125 -1.83 -9.56 -0.98
CA LEU A 125 -2.80 -8.48 -0.80
C LEU A 125 -3.20 -7.95 -2.17
N THR A 126 -4.49 -7.88 -2.47
CA THR A 126 -5.00 -7.29 -3.71
C THR A 126 -5.66 -5.96 -3.44
N ALA A 127 -5.25 -4.92 -4.16
CA ALA A 127 -5.85 -3.59 -4.15
C ALA A 127 -6.43 -3.26 -5.52
N LYS A 128 -7.60 -2.60 -5.54
CA LYS A 128 -8.17 -1.98 -6.73
C LYS A 128 -7.91 -0.49 -6.67
N LEU A 129 -7.44 0.08 -7.77
CA LEU A 129 -7.13 1.48 -7.92
C LEU A 129 -7.97 2.10 -9.04
N VAL A 130 -8.28 3.38 -8.90
CA VAL A 130 -8.93 4.25 -9.87
C VAL A 130 -8.07 5.51 -10.02
N TRP A 131 -7.82 5.93 -11.27
CA TRP A 131 -7.15 7.18 -11.56
C TRP A 131 -8.09 8.36 -11.35
N GLN A 132 -7.76 9.28 -10.44
CA GLN A 132 -8.57 10.45 -10.13
C GLN A 132 -7.72 11.58 -9.58
N ASP A 133 -8.00 12.81 -10.02
CA ASP A 133 -7.33 14.03 -9.57
C ASP A 133 -5.79 13.93 -9.65
N ASP A 134 -5.31 13.43 -10.80
CA ASP A 134 -3.89 13.28 -11.14
C ASP A 134 -3.08 12.32 -10.25
N ASP A 135 -3.76 11.37 -9.59
CA ASP A 135 -3.10 10.28 -8.86
C ASP A 135 -3.95 8.99 -8.83
N TRP A 136 -3.36 7.90 -8.36
CA TRP A 136 -4.11 6.68 -8.05
C TRP A 136 -4.85 6.80 -6.73
N ARG A 137 -6.09 6.32 -6.70
CA ARG A 137 -6.90 6.20 -5.48
C ARG A 137 -7.40 4.77 -5.33
N ILE A 138 -7.45 4.28 -4.11
CA ILE A 138 -7.99 2.97 -3.78
C ILE A 138 -9.52 3.02 -3.94
N ASP A 139 -10.00 2.12 -4.79
CA ASP A 139 -11.41 1.75 -4.84
C ASP A 139 -11.65 0.58 -3.88
N PRO A 140 -12.37 0.82 -2.77
CA PRO A 140 -12.70 -0.19 -1.77
C PRO A 140 -13.15 -1.54 -2.35
N ALA A 141 -12.47 -2.63 -2.00
CA ALA A 141 -12.92 -3.98 -2.35
C ALA A 141 -14.19 -4.40 -1.55
N SER A 142 -14.40 -3.82 -0.36
CA SER A 142 -15.61 -3.98 0.46
C SER A 142 -15.81 -2.79 1.42
N ALA A 143 -16.88 -2.79 2.22
CA ALA A 143 -17.18 -1.73 3.20
C ALA A 143 -16.16 -1.58 4.34
N ASN A 144 -15.35 -2.61 4.62
CA ASN A 144 -14.44 -2.65 5.78
C ASN A 144 -12.98 -2.97 5.40
N GLU A 145 -12.70 -3.36 4.16
CA GLU A 145 -11.37 -3.77 3.72
C GLU A 145 -11.07 -3.13 2.35
N TRP A 146 -9.98 -2.38 2.30
CA TRP A 146 -9.49 -1.73 1.09
C TRP A 146 -8.50 -2.61 0.30
N SER A 147 -8.15 -3.78 0.85
CA SER A 147 -7.48 -4.86 0.13
C SER A 147 -8.02 -6.22 0.54
N SER A 148 -8.02 -7.19 -0.38
CA SER A 148 -8.35 -8.59 -0.04
C SER A 148 -7.09 -9.38 0.27
N THR A 149 -7.09 -10.14 1.36
CA THR A 149 -5.95 -10.99 1.75
C THR A 149 -6.13 -12.44 1.31
N GLN A 150 -5.09 -13.03 0.73
CA GLN A 150 -5.00 -14.48 0.52
C GLN A 150 -3.81 -15.06 1.29
N ARG A 151 -3.97 -16.26 1.86
CA ARG A 151 -2.89 -17.01 2.52
C ARG A 151 -2.47 -18.21 1.68
N ASN A 152 -1.25 -18.71 1.91
CA ASN A 152 -0.72 -19.89 1.22
C ASN A 152 -0.68 -19.75 -0.30
N VAL A 153 -0.38 -18.54 -0.78
CA VAL A 153 -0.25 -18.22 -2.21
C VAL A 153 1.10 -18.71 -2.72
N SER A 154 1.16 -19.22 -3.95
CA SER A 154 2.43 -19.53 -4.62
C SER A 154 2.98 -18.30 -5.33
N ALA A 155 4.31 -18.19 -5.44
CA ALA A 155 4.97 -17.16 -6.24
C ALA A 155 4.72 -17.27 -7.77
N GLN A 156 4.09 -18.34 -8.24
CA GLN A 156 3.84 -18.56 -9.67
C GLN A 156 2.98 -17.44 -10.27
N GLY A 157 3.48 -16.80 -11.32
CA GLY A 157 2.78 -15.72 -12.02
C GLY A 157 2.97 -14.33 -11.40
N PHE A 158 3.81 -14.21 -10.38
CA PHE A 158 4.27 -12.92 -9.87
C PHE A 158 5.58 -12.50 -10.55
N VAL A 159 5.71 -11.20 -10.78
CA VAL A 159 7.00 -10.55 -11.03
C VAL A 159 7.67 -10.38 -9.68
N LEU A 160 8.68 -11.21 -9.41
CA LEU A 160 9.44 -11.12 -8.18
C LEU A 160 10.37 -9.92 -8.22
N TRP A 161 10.50 -9.24 -7.10
CA TRP A 161 11.56 -8.26 -6.95
C TRP A 161 12.87 -8.99 -6.75
N THR A 162 13.84 -8.69 -7.60
CA THR A 162 15.21 -9.16 -7.39
C THR A 162 15.84 -8.28 -6.31
N PRO A 163 16.60 -8.87 -5.37
CA PRO A 163 17.45 -8.09 -4.48
C PRO A 163 18.63 -7.53 -5.28
N GLU A 164 18.40 -6.45 -6.02
CA GLU A 164 19.42 -5.55 -6.57
C GLU A 164 18.85 -4.14 -6.36
N SER A 165 19.17 -3.37 -5.32
CA SER A 165 20.49 -2.91 -4.93
C SER A 165 20.40 -2.34 -3.50
N ALA A 166 20.77 -3.11 -2.49
CA ALA A 166 21.29 -2.54 -1.24
C ALA A 166 22.80 -2.55 -1.42
N GLY A 167 23.41 -1.37 -1.45
CA GLY A 167 24.71 -1.12 -2.07
C GLY A 167 25.89 -1.94 -1.53
N ASP A 168 26.90 -2.06 -2.41
CA ASP A 168 28.32 -2.17 -2.05
C ASP A 168 28.76 -1.00 -1.14
#